data_AF-A0A7V0U0P0-F1
#
_entry.id   AF-A0A7V0U0P0-F1
#
_cell.length_a   1.000
_cell.length_b   1.000
_cell.length_c   1.000
_cell.angle_alpha   90.00
_cell.angle_beta   90.00
_cell.angle_gamma   90.00
#
_symmetry.space_group_name_H-M   'P 1'
#
loop_
_entity.id
_entity.type
_entity.pdbx_description
1 polymer ?
#
loop_
_entity_poly.entity_id
_entity_poly.type
_entity_poly.pdbx_seq_one_letter_code
_entity_poly.pdbx_strand_id
1 'polypeptide(L)'
;MDYREILEPETFAVFDRLRAWRKEQAAGEGLAPYVILTNEQLAAIARLDEISLAALGRIDGIGEARLQKYGAAVLAVCREHQQSAGQGGEANHGA
;
A
#
# COMPACT_ATOMS: atom_id res chain seq x y z
N MET A 1 -1.92 -11.45 -14.76
CA MET A 1 -3.07 -10.72 -14.22
C MET A 1 -2.70 -9.25 -14.23
N ASP A 2 -3.35 -8.47 -15.08
CA ASP A 2 -3.10 -7.05 -15.22
C ASP A 2 -3.99 -6.29 -14.24
N TYR A 3 -3.42 -5.90 -13.11
CA TYR A 3 -4.15 -5.23 -12.02
C TYR A 3 -4.79 -3.89 -12.44
N ARG A 4 -4.35 -3.32 -13.57
CA ARG A 4 -4.92 -2.12 -14.18
C ARG A 4 -6.35 -2.32 -14.71
N GLU A 5 -6.72 -3.55 -15.05
CA GLU A 5 -8.05 -3.86 -15.61
C GLU A 5 -9.09 -4.22 -14.54
N ILE A 6 -8.64 -4.49 -13.31
CA ILE A 6 -9.49 -5.02 -12.22
C ILE A 6 -9.53 -4.13 -10.97
N LEU A 7 -8.72 -3.07 -10.95
CA LEU A 7 -8.72 -2.07 -9.89
C LEU A 7 -9.26 -0.75 -10.45
N GLU A 8 -10.04 -0.05 -9.64
CA GLU A 8 -10.44 1.32 -9.95
C GLU A 8 -9.20 2.20 -10.15
N PRO A 9 -9.27 3.25 -10.99
CA PRO A 9 -8.10 4.06 -11.34
C PRO A 9 -7.33 4.61 -10.13
N GLU A 10 -8.05 5.07 -9.10
CA GLU A 10 -7.46 5.58 -7.86
C GLU A 10 -6.77 4.47 -7.05
N THR A 11 -7.43 3.33 -6.90
CA THR A 11 -6.86 2.13 -6.27
C THR A 11 -5.62 1.64 -7.03
N PHE A 12 -5.66 1.66 -8.36
CA PHE A 12 -4.53 1.27 -9.20
C PHE A 12 -3.34 2.21 -9.02
N ALA A 13 -3.57 3.51 -8.86
CA ALA A 13 -2.50 4.47 -8.63
C ALA A 13 -1.77 4.21 -7.29
N VAL A 14 -2.50 3.87 -6.22
CA VAL A 14 -1.90 3.42 -4.95
C VAL A 14 -1.12 2.12 -5.14
N PHE A 15 -1.72 1.14 -5.84
CA PHE A 15 -1.08 -0.15 -6.12
C PHE A 15 0.24 0.01 -6.88
N ASP A 16 0.29 0.89 -7.89
CA ASP A 16 1.48 1.13 -8.69
C ASP A 16 2.62 1.75 -7.85
N ARG A 17 2.28 2.71 -6.97
CA ARG A 17 3.22 3.29 -6.01
C ARG A 17 3.79 2.25 -5.04
N LEU A 18 2.92 1.42 -4.47
CA LEU A 18 3.31 0.31 -3.61
C LEU A 18 4.20 -0.70 -4.34
N ARG A 19 3.93 -0.95 -5.63
CA ARG A 19 4.74 -1.84 -6.47
C ARG A 19 6.13 -1.27 -6.72
N ALA A 20 6.24 0.03 -6.97
CA ALA A 20 7.52 0.74 -7.12
C ALA A 20 8.34 0.66 -5.83
N TRP A 21 7.75 1.09 -4.70
CA TRP A 21 8.37 1.03 -3.39
C TRP A 21 8.88 -0.37 -3.04
N ARG A 22 8.05 -1.40 -3.27
CA ARG A 22 8.42 -2.80 -3.01
C ARG A 22 9.64 -3.22 -3.84
N LYS A 23 9.73 -2.79 -5.10
CA LYS A 23 10.87 -3.11 -5.97
C LYS A 23 12.15 -2.49 -5.44
N GLU A 24 12.08 -1.24 -5.00
CA GLU A 24 13.21 -0.52 -4.41
C GLU A 24 13.67 -1.18 -3.11
N GLN A 25 12.72 -1.50 -2.23
CA GLN A 25 13.02 -2.15 -0.96
C GLN A 25 13.62 -3.55 -1.15
N ALA A 26 13.07 -4.34 -2.06
CA ALA A 26 13.59 -5.66 -2.39
C ALA A 26 15.01 -5.59 -2.96
N ALA A 27 15.27 -4.61 -3.84
CA ALA A 27 16.61 -4.39 -4.40
C ALA A 27 17.62 -3.99 -3.30
N GLY A 28 17.24 -3.10 -2.38
CA GLY A 28 18.09 -2.70 -1.25
C GLY A 28 18.43 -3.84 -0.30
N GLU A 29 17.54 -4.82 -0.16
CA GLU A 29 17.75 -6.00 0.70
C GLU A 29 18.33 -7.22 -0.05
N GLY A 30 18.51 -7.14 -1.37
CA GLY A 30 18.93 -8.27 -2.19
C GLY A 30 17.91 -9.41 -2.24
N LEU A 31 16.62 -9.10 -2.03
CA LEU A 31 15.52 -10.05 -2.01
C LEU A 31 14.68 -9.93 -3.28
N ALA A 32 13.90 -10.97 -3.58
CA ALA A 32 12.90 -10.88 -4.64
C ALA A 32 11.67 -10.09 -4.15
N PRO A 33 11.01 -9.26 -4.99
CA PRO A 33 9.89 -8.41 -4.55
C PRO A 33 8.76 -9.17 -3.85
N TYR A 34 8.43 -10.38 -4.32
CA TYR A 34 7.38 -11.21 -3.72
C TYR A 34 7.69 -11.68 -2.29
N VAL A 35 8.96 -11.65 -1.87
CA VAL A 35 9.38 -11.96 -0.48
C VAL A 35 8.95 -10.85 0.48
N ILE A 36 8.98 -9.60 0.01
CA ILE A 36 8.54 -8.43 0.78
C ILE A 36 7.00 -8.47 0.90
N LEU A 37 6.30 -8.39 -0.23
CA LEU A 37 4.83 -8.45 -0.32
C LEU A 37 4.42 -9.02 -1.70
N THR A 38 3.38 -9.84 -1.75
CA THR A 38 2.82 -10.34 -3.02
C THR A 38 1.99 -9.26 -3.72
N ASN A 39 1.71 -9.44 -5.02
CA ASN A 39 0.82 -8.51 -5.73
C ASN A 39 -0.60 -8.52 -5.13
N GLU A 40 -1.08 -9.67 -4.67
CA GLU A 40 -2.38 -9.79 -4.01
C GLU A 40 -2.43 -8.96 -2.73
N GLN A 41 -1.35 -8.99 -1.94
CA GLN A 41 -1.21 -8.17 -0.74
C GLN A 41 -1.18 -6.68 -1.08
N LEU A 42 -0.40 -6.26 -2.09
CA LEU A 42 -0.38 -4.85 -2.51
C LEU A 42 -1.78 -4.39 -2.98
N ALA A 43 -2.50 -5.24 -3.71
CA ALA A 43 -3.85 -4.94 -4.17
C ALA A 43 -4.86 -4.86 -3.01
N ALA A 44 -4.73 -5.76 -2.01
CA ALA A 44 -5.53 -5.69 -0.80
C ALA A 44 -5.25 -4.41 0.00
N ILE A 45 -3.98 -4.01 0.13
CA ILE A 45 -3.59 -2.75 0.78
C ILE A 45 -4.18 -1.55 0.04
N ALA A 46 -4.07 -1.53 -1.28
CA ALA A 46 -4.57 -0.42 -2.11
C ALA A 46 -6.10 -0.26 -2.03
N ARG A 47 -6.84 -1.32 -1.72
CA ARG A 47 -8.31 -1.31 -1.56
C ARG A 47 -8.78 -0.85 -0.19
N LEU A 48 -7.88 -0.61 0.77
CA LEU A 48 -8.26 -0.12 2.09
C LEU A 48 -8.66 1.36 2.02
N ASP A 49 -9.86 1.69 2.51
CA ASP A 49 -10.30 3.07 2.68
C ASP A 49 -9.42 3.83 3.70
N GLU A 50 -9.06 3.15 4.79
CA GLU A 50 -8.17 3.69 5.83
C GLU A 50 -6.97 2.76 6.03
N ILE A 51 -5.77 3.28 5.78
CA ILE A 51 -4.54 2.52 5.96
C ILE A 51 -3.97 2.73 7.37
N SER A 52 -3.85 1.62 8.11
CA SER A 52 -3.27 1.58 9.46
C SER A 52 -2.50 0.28 9.67
N LEU A 53 -1.57 0.24 10.65
CA LEU A 53 -0.86 -1.00 10.98
C LEU A 53 -1.84 -2.13 11.33
N ALA A 54 -2.94 -1.80 12.01
CA ALA A 54 -3.99 -2.75 12.36
C ALA A 54 -4.70 -3.29 11.10
N ALA A 55 -5.00 -2.43 10.12
CA ALA A 55 -5.61 -2.85 8.85
C ALA A 55 -4.65 -3.74 8.04
N LEU A 56 -3.36 -3.38 7.97
CA LEU A 56 -2.33 -4.18 7.31
C LEU A 56 -2.18 -5.58 7.93
N GLY A 57 -2.24 -5.68 9.26
CA GLY A 57 -2.18 -6.96 9.97
C GLY A 57 -3.39 -7.88 9.78
N ARG A 58 -4.50 -7.38 9.22
CA ARG A 58 -5.68 -8.19 8.86
C ARG A 58 -5.58 -8.82 7.48
N ILE A 59 -4.60 -8.41 6.67
CA ILE A 59 -4.41 -8.94 5.32
C ILE A 59 -3.73 -10.30 5.40
N ASP A 60 -4.32 -11.29 4.74
CA ASP A 60 -3.79 -12.65 4.71
C ASP A 60 -2.34 -12.70 4.18
N GLY A 61 -1.50 -13.45 4.89
CA GLY A 61 -0.07 -13.57 4.59
C GLY A 61 0.81 -12.37 4.99
N ILE A 62 0.27 -11.31 5.58
CA ILE A 62 1.08 -10.25 6.22
C ILE A 62 1.24 -10.59 7.71
N GLY A 63 2.31 -11.34 8.01
CA GLY A 63 2.66 -11.67 9.40
C GLY A 63 3.24 -10.48 10.16
N GLU A 64 3.27 -10.60 11.48
CA GLU A 64 3.72 -9.55 12.42
C GLU A 64 5.14 -9.06 12.12
N ALA A 65 6.06 -9.96 11.74
CA ALA A 65 7.43 -9.59 11.36
C ALA A 65 7.49 -8.67 10.13
N ARG A 66 6.65 -8.91 9.12
CA ARG A 66 6.56 -8.03 7.94
C ARG A 66 5.92 -6.71 8.32
N LEU A 67 4.90 -6.72 9.18
CA LEU A 67 4.23 -5.51 9.64
C LEU A 67 5.19 -4.61 10.42
N GLN A 68 5.97 -5.16 11.34
CA GLN A 68 6.97 -4.40 12.09
C GLN A 68 8.07 -3.83 11.19
N LYS A 69 8.53 -4.60 10.20
CA LYS A 69 9.63 -4.19 9.32
C LYS A 69 9.21 -3.21 8.23
N TYR A 70 8.03 -3.41 7.64
CA TYR A 70 7.59 -2.71 6.43
C TYR A 70 6.36 -1.83 6.64
N GLY A 71 5.59 -2.03 7.70
CA GLY A 71 4.30 -1.36 7.89
C GLY A 71 4.40 0.16 7.89
N ALA A 72 5.40 0.73 8.55
CA ALA A 72 5.60 2.19 8.57
C ALA A 72 5.92 2.76 7.17
N ALA A 73 6.73 2.05 6.38
CA ALA A 73 7.09 2.47 5.03
C ALA A 73 5.89 2.36 4.07
N VAL A 74 5.12 1.27 4.16
CA VAL A 74 3.88 1.08 3.40
C VAL A 74 2.87 2.18 3.72
N LEU A 75 2.71 2.52 5.01
CA LEU A 75 1.83 3.61 5.44
C LEU A 75 2.25 4.97 4.86
N ALA A 76 3.56 5.24 4.81
CA ALA A 76 4.07 6.47 4.23
C ALA A 76 3.70 6.59 2.75
N VAL A 77 3.94 5.53 1.96
CA VAL A 77 3.62 5.51 0.51
C VAL A 77 2.13 5.78 0.24
N CYS A 78 1.25 5.15 1.03
CA CYS A 78 -0.19 5.36 0.85
C CYS A 78 -0.65 6.76 1.28
N ARG A 79 -0.07 7.32 2.36
CA ARG A 79 -0.39 8.69 2.80
C ARG A 79 0.09 9.75 1.81
N GLU A 80 1.26 9.57 1.21
CA GLU A 80 1.77 10.46 0.16
C GLU A 80 0.81 10.52 -1.04
N HIS A 81 0.19 9.38 -1.38
CA HIS A 81 -0.82 9.32 -2.43
C HIS A 81 -2.10 10.09 -2.06
N GLN A 82 -2.62 9.88 -0.83
CA GLN A 82 -3.80 10.58 -0.33
C GLN A 82 -3.61 12.10 -0.26
N GLN A 83 -2.40 12.56 0.06
CA GLN A 83 -2.06 13.99 0.06
C GLN A 83 -2.00 14.58 -1.35
N SER A 84 -1.62 13.79 -2.34
CA SER A 84 -1.59 14.20 -3.75
C SER A 84 -3.00 14.24 -4.36
N ALA A 85 -3.92 13.38 -3.89
CA ALA A 85 -5.33 13.40 -4.26
C ALA A 85 -6.14 14.46 -3.47
N GLY A 86 -5.66 14.86 -2.30
CA GLY A 86 -6.33 15.78 -1.38
C GLY A 86 -6.18 17.28 -1.66
N GLN A 87 -5.49 17.70 -2.72
CA GLN A 87 -5.59 19.08 -3.22
C GLN A 87 -6.86 19.25 -4.07
N GLY A 88 -8.01 19.03 -3.44
CA GLY A 88 -9.33 19.08 -4.10
C GLY A 88 -10.54 18.82 -3.21
N GLY A 89 -10.40 18.79 -1.87
CA GLY A 89 -11.52 18.54 -0.97
C GLY A 89 -11.27 19.14 0.41
N GLU A 90 -11.72 20.37 0.61
CA GLU A 90 -11.88 20.98 1.92
C GLU A 90 -12.78 20.12 2.82
N ALA A 91 -12.34 20.01 4.09
CA ALA A 91 -13.10 19.91 5.33
C ALA A 91 -14.41 19.09 5.32
N ASN A 92 -14.43 18.00 6.11
CA ASN A 92 -15.16 18.00 7.38
C ASN A 92 -15.00 16.63 8.09
N HIS A 93 -14.19 16.55 9.14
CA HIS A 93 -14.39 15.55 10.19
C HIS A 93 -14.31 16.23 11.54
N GLY A 94 -15.37 16.98 11.85
CA GLY A 94 -15.60 17.54 13.17
C GLY A 94 -17.09 17.59 13.47
N ALA A 95 -17.54 16.69 14.36
CA ALA A 95 -18.53 16.91 15.41
C ALA A 95 -18.68 15.62 16.24
#